data_AF-A0AAD7BYE3-F1
#
_entry.id   AF-A0AAD7BYE3-F1
#
_cell.length_a   1.000
_cell.length_b   1.000
_cell.length_c   1.000
_cell.angle_alpha   90.00
_cell.angle_beta   90.00
_cell.angle_gamma   90.00
#
_symmetry.space_group_name_H-M   'P 1'
#
loop_
_entity.id
_entity.type
_entity.pdbx_description
1 polymer ?
#
loop_
_entity_poly.entity_id
_entity_poly.type
_entity_poly.pdbx_seq_one_letter_code
_entity_poly.pdbx_strand_id
1 'polypeptide(L)'
;TPSKRMRILGAELAATSSGAFLVTKPKATHLQICTIPAPAFERIPDELREPDWTVLDRLAPLPLYRRNNLESRCQQLETELADARHYVHAHQAISQGQNAQLIVQNMTMGKLKHALFEKEKGKNGKKGRTVLFPGGLGRHLTSDEVIAQQRALENEKEKEATDKVARQARRAERKAEKERIEEEWKVIRAEHEVKVKAWEERVLALKLEGKRGKDLPNRPKRPPKPKPKESDDENDDDDGRSQHSDGGGE
;
A
#
# COMPACT_ATOMS: atom_id res chain seq x y z
N THR A 1 0.37 -20.23 -24.90
CA THR A 1 0.77 -19.11 -24.03
C THR A 1 0.62 -19.51 -22.57
N PRO A 2 1.50 -19.03 -21.66
CA PRO A 2 1.44 -19.33 -20.22
C PRO A 2 0.05 -19.08 -19.62
N SER A 3 -0.62 -18.02 -20.07
CA SER A 3 -2.00 -17.66 -19.70
C SER A 3 -3.03 -18.78 -20.00
N LYS A 4 -2.91 -19.49 -21.14
CA LYS A 4 -3.80 -20.62 -21.46
C LYS A 4 -3.56 -21.82 -20.53
N ARG A 5 -2.29 -22.09 -20.17
CA ARG A 5 -1.95 -23.22 -19.28
C ARG A 5 -2.48 -22.98 -17.86
N MET A 6 -2.38 -21.76 -17.34
CA MET A 6 -2.98 -21.40 -16.06
C MET A 6 -4.51 -21.56 -16.03
N ARG A 7 -5.18 -21.20 -17.13
CA ARG A 7 -6.65 -21.31 -17.21
C ARG A 7 -7.13 -22.77 -17.19
N ILE A 8 -6.40 -23.66 -17.87
CA ILE A 8 -6.68 -25.10 -17.86
C ILE A 8 -6.42 -25.70 -16.47
N LEU A 9 -5.29 -25.34 -15.84
CA LEU A 9 -4.98 -25.76 -14.48
C LEU A 9 -6.05 -25.33 -13.46
N GLY A 10 -6.56 -24.10 -13.58
CA GLY A 10 -7.65 -23.62 -12.72
C GLY A 10 -8.97 -24.38 -12.93
N ALA A 11 -9.30 -24.74 -14.17
CA ALA A 11 -10.51 -25.49 -14.49
C ALA A 11 -10.44 -26.94 -14.00
N GLU A 12 -9.30 -27.61 -14.17
CA GLU A 12 -9.10 -28.98 -13.67
C GLU A 12 -9.08 -29.04 -12.14
N LEU A 13 -8.48 -28.04 -11.47
CA LEU A 13 -8.52 -27.93 -10.01
C LEU A 13 -9.95 -27.71 -9.49
N ALA A 14 -10.74 -26.86 -10.15
CA ALA A 14 -12.13 -26.59 -9.77
C ALA A 14 -13.08 -27.79 -9.99
N ALA A 15 -12.74 -28.71 -10.89
CA ALA A 15 -13.53 -29.90 -11.20
C ALA A 15 -13.31 -31.06 -10.19
N THR A 16 -12.36 -30.95 -9.27
CA THR A 16 -12.13 -31.99 -8.25
C THR A 16 -13.12 -31.88 -7.09
N SER A 17 -13.93 -32.92 -6.89
CA SER A 17 -14.97 -32.99 -5.84
C SER A 17 -14.43 -33.00 -4.40
N SER A 18 -13.11 -33.06 -4.23
CA SER A 18 -12.39 -33.09 -2.94
C SER A 18 -11.34 -31.97 -2.85
N GLY A 19 -11.45 -30.93 -3.69
CA GLY A 19 -10.43 -29.90 -3.87
C GLY A 19 -10.67 -28.62 -3.08
N ALA A 20 -10.45 -28.64 -1.76
CA ALA A 20 -10.24 -27.40 -1.00
C ALA A 20 -8.83 -26.85 -1.32
N PHE A 21 -8.60 -26.40 -2.56
CA PHE A 21 -7.33 -25.80 -2.94
C PHE A 21 -7.31 -24.32 -2.53
N LEU A 22 -6.22 -23.96 -1.84
CA LEU A 22 -5.82 -22.64 -1.32
C LEU A 22 -5.67 -21.57 -2.41
N VAL A 23 -6.65 -21.35 -3.28
CA VAL A 23 -6.56 -20.34 -4.35
C VAL A 23 -6.98 -18.95 -3.86
N THR A 24 -7.71 -18.86 -2.75
CA THR A 24 -7.86 -17.61 -2.02
C THR A 24 -7.64 -17.88 -0.55
N LYS A 25 -6.73 -17.12 0.09
CA LYS A 25 -6.61 -17.13 1.55
C LYS A 25 -8.00 -16.75 2.08
N PRO A 26 -8.73 -17.61 2.80
CA PRO A 26 -10.03 -17.24 3.33
C PRO A 26 -9.81 -15.98 4.17
N LYS A 27 -10.46 -14.88 3.79
CA LYS A 27 -10.43 -13.64 4.57
C LYS A 27 -10.90 -14.02 5.96
N ALA A 28 -10.04 -13.84 6.97
CA ALA A 28 -10.36 -14.18 8.34
C ALA A 28 -11.72 -13.57 8.70
N THR A 29 -12.73 -14.43 8.82
CA THR A 29 -14.08 -14.01 9.16
C THR A 29 -14.10 -13.60 10.62
N HIS A 30 -14.96 -12.66 11.00
CA HIS A 30 -15.09 -12.18 12.38
C HIS A 30 -15.23 -13.33 13.40
N LEU A 31 -15.86 -14.43 13.00
CA LEU A 31 -15.99 -15.64 13.80
C LEU A 31 -14.64 -16.29 14.13
N GLN A 32 -13.72 -16.40 13.16
CA GLN A 32 -12.37 -16.93 13.37
C GLN A 32 -11.50 -16.01 14.24
N ILE A 33 -11.79 -14.71 14.19
CA ILE A 33 -11.12 -13.67 14.99
C ILE A 33 -11.55 -13.75 16.46
N CYS A 34 -12.82 -14.09 16.72
CA CYS A 34 -13.35 -14.29 18.07
C CYS A 34 -12.92 -15.62 18.71
N THR A 35 -12.27 -16.51 17.94
CA THR A 35 -11.77 -17.80 18.43
C THR A 35 -10.33 -17.72 18.92
N ILE A 36 -9.84 -16.56 19.38
CA ILE A 36 -8.57 -16.55 20.12
C ILE A 36 -8.89 -17.15 21.49
N PRO A 37 -8.37 -18.36 21.81
CA PRO A 37 -8.60 -18.95 23.11
C PRO A 37 -8.02 -18.03 24.17
N ALA A 38 -8.79 -17.79 25.24
CA ALA A 38 -8.33 -17.02 26.37
C ALA A 38 -7.00 -17.60 26.89
N PRO A 39 -6.07 -16.75 27.36
CA PRO A 39 -4.85 -17.21 28.01
C PRO A 39 -5.20 -18.23 29.10
N ALA A 40 -4.73 -19.47 28.93
CA ALA A 40 -4.95 -20.52 29.90
C ALA A 40 -3.85 -20.37 30.94
N PHE A 41 -4.20 -19.78 32.08
CA PHE A 41 -3.31 -19.74 33.23
C PHE A 41 -3.36 -21.10 33.93
N GLU A 42 -2.65 -22.07 33.35
CA GLU A 42 -2.41 -23.35 34.00
C GLU A 42 -1.63 -23.10 35.29
N ARG A 43 -2.13 -23.69 36.38
CA ARG A 43 -1.47 -23.73 37.67
C ARG A 43 -0.81 -25.09 37.84
N ILE A 44 0.21 -25.14 38.69
CA ILE A 44 0.77 -26.42 39.10
C ILE A 44 -0.36 -27.21 39.76
N PRO A 45 -0.61 -28.47 39.33
CA PRO A 45 -1.63 -29.31 39.94
C PRO A 45 -1.41 -29.42 41.45
N ASP A 46 -2.49 -29.29 42.23
CA ASP A 46 -2.44 -29.33 43.69
C ASP A 46 -1.98 -30.71 44.21
N GLU A 47 -2.01 -31.74 43.37
CA GLU A 47 -1.49 -33.07 43.68
C GLU A 47 0.05 -33.12 43.77
N LEU A 48 0.76 -32.14 43.18
CA LEU A 48 2.20 -32.03 43.30
C LEU A 48 2.57 -31.33 44.61
N ARG A 49 3.15 -32.11 45.52
CA ARG A 49 3.68 -31.61 46.79
C ARG A 49 4.80 -30.60 46.53
N GLU A 50 4.73 -29.46 47.22
CA GLU A 50 5.84 -28.51 47.25
C GLU A 50 7.01 -29.11 48.06
N PRO A 51 8.26 -29.06 47.53
CA PRO A 51 9.41 -29.61 48.22
C PRO A 51 9.67 -28.89 49.54
N ASP A 52 9.90 -29.64 50.61
CA ASP A 52 10.27 -29.07 51.90
C ASP A 52 11.76 -28.72 51.93
N TRP A 53 12.06 -27.45 51.68
CA TRP A 53 13.43 -26.93 51.69
C TRP A 53 14.04 -26.86 53.10
N THR A 54 13.24 -26.97 54.17
CA THR A 54 13.75 -26.91 55.54
C THR A 54 14.64 -28.10 55.89
N VAL A 55 14.56 -29.21 55.15
CA VAL A 55 15.43 -30.39 55.30
C VAL A 55 16.92 -30.06 55.03
N LEU A 56 17.16 -28.99 54.27
CA LEU A 56 18.50 -28.48 54.01
C LEU A 56 19.10 -27.71 55.21
N ASP A 57 18.27 -27.17 56.10
CA ASP A 57 18.74 -26.41 57.25
C ASP A 57 19.49 -27.32 58.23
N ARG A 58 20.80 -27.09 58.35
CA ARG A 58 21.67 -27.82 59.27
C ARG A 58 21.57 -27.18 60.65
N LEU A 59 20.57 -27.58 61.44
CA LEU A 59 20.39 -27.05 62.79
C LEU A 59 21.30 -27.70 63.86
N ALA A 60 21.90 -28.87 63.59
CA ALA A 60 22.74 -29.58 64.57
C ALA A 60 24.16 -29.90 64.05
N PRO A 61 25.21 -29.81 64.90
CA PRO A 61 26.56 -30.23 64.56
C PRO A 61 26.61 -31.71 64.16
N LEU A 62 27.26 -31.98 63.02
CA LEU A 62 27.49 -33.32 62.46
C LEU A 62 28.03 -34.40 63.44
N PRO A 63 28.89 -34.09 64.44
CA PRO A 63 29.47 -35.11 65.32
C PRO A 63 28.47 -35.85 66.23
N LEU A 64 27.24 -35.33 66.38
CA LEU A 64 26.21 -35.89 67.27
C LEU A 64 25.24 -36.85 66.56
N TYR A 65 25.36 -37.01 65.25
CA TYR A 65 24.46 -37.88 64.49
C TYR A 65 24.85 -39.35 64.62
N ARG A 66 23.93 -40.15 65.16
CA ARG A 66 24.00 -41.62 65.03
C ARG A 66 23.79 -42.02 63.58
N ARG A 67 24.40 -43.14 63.15
CA ARG A 67 24.29 -43.69 61.79
C ARG A 67 22.84 -43.74 61.26
N ASN A 68 21.92 -44.23 62.07
CA ASN A 68 20.50 -44.35 61.68
C ASN A 68 19.86 -42.99 61.36
N ASN A 69 20.26 -41.92 62.06
CA ASN A 69 19.74 -40.57 61.80
C ASN A 69 20.27 -40.01 60.47
N LEU A 70 21.52 -40.35 60.11
CA LEU A 70 22.11 -40.00 58.82
C LEU A 70 21.41 -40.75 57.69
N GLU A 71 21.19 -42.05 57.82
CA GLU A 71 20.49 -42.86 56.82
C GLU A 71 19.05 -42.36 56.60
N SER A 72 18.30 -42.08 57.67
CA SER A 72 16.95 -41.51 57.58
C SER A 72 16.95 -40.13 56.92
N ARG A 73 17.94 -39.28 57.23
CA ARG A 73 18.07 -37.96 56.58
C ARG A 73 18.41 -38.08 55.11
N CYS A 74 19.28 -39.01 54.72
CA CYS A 74 19.60 -39.26 53.31
C CYS A 74 18.34 -39.69 52.55
N GLN A 75 17.55 -40.60 53.10
CA GLN A 75 16.27 -41.01 52.51
C GLN A 75 15.31 -39.82 52.36
N GLN A 76 15.19 -38.97 53.38
CA GLN A 76 14.35 -37.78 53.31
C GLN A 76 14.82 -36.79 52.24
N LEU A 77 16.15 -36.57 52.13
CA LEU A 77 16.71 -35.71 51.09
C LEU A 77 16.50 -36.29 49.69
N GLU A 78 16.61 -37.62 49.52
CA GLU A 78 16.33 -38.29 48.26
C GLU A 78 14.86 -38.13 47.84
N THR A 79 13.92 -38.27 48.77
CA THR A 79 12.49 -38.07 48.48
C THR A 79 12.18 -36.62 48.13
N GLU A 80 12.68 -35.66 48.92
CA GLU A 80 12.43 -34.23 48.67
C GLU A 80 13.09 -33.76 47.37
N LEU A 81 14.25 -34.33 47.00
CA LEU A 81 14.90 -34.04 45.72
C LEU A 81 14.12 -34.63 44.53
N ALA A 82 13.53 -35.81 44.69
CA ALA A 82 12.66 -36.39 43.67
C ALA A 82 11.40 -35.53 43.46
N ASP A 83 10.77 -35.06 44.54
CA ASP A 83 9.62 -34.16 44.49
C ASP A 83 9.98 -32.81 43.86
N ALA A 84 11.13 -32.23 44.23
CA ALA A 84 11.63 -31.01 43.59
C ALA A 84 11.86 -31.17 42.09
N ARG A 85 12.37 -32.32 41.65
CA ARG A 85 12.55 -32.61 40.23
C ARG A 85 11.21 -32.67 39.49
N HIS A 86 10.20 -33.32 40.06
CA HIS A 86 8.85 -33.36 39.48
C HIS A 86 8.22 -31.96 39.42
N TYR A 87 8.34 -31.19 40.49
CA TYR A 87 7.83 -29.82 40.57
C TYR A 87 8.45 -28.92 39.51
N VAL A 88 9.79 -28.93 39.38
CA VAL A 88 10.50 -28.15 38.36
C VAL A 88 10.09 -28.57 36.95
N HIS A 89 9.96 -29.87 36.70
CA HIS A 89 9.53 -30.37 35.40
C HIS A 89 8.11 -29.91 35.04
N ALA A 90 7.17 -29.99 35.99
CA ALA A 90 5.80 -29.50 35.80
C ALA A 90 5.77 -27.98 35.53
N HIS A 91 6.51 -27.21 36.32
CA HIS A 91 6.63 -25.76 36.12
C HIS A 91 7.21 -25.40 34.75
N GLN A 92 8.24 -26.12 34.30
CA GLN A 92 8.84 -25.93 32.97
C GLN A 92 7.84 -26.24 31.86
N ALA A 93 7.08 -27.34 31.96
CA ALA A 93 6.06 -27.70 30.99
C ALA A 93 4.96 -26.62 30.89
N ILE A 94 4.46 -26.13 32.03
CA ILE A 94 3.48 -25.03 32.09
C ILE A 94 4.06 -23.76 31.45
N SER A 95 5.28 -23.39 31.81
CA SER A 95 5.94 -22.19 31.26
C SER A 95 6.12 -22.28 29.74
N GLN A 96 6.47 -23.46 29.22
CA GLN A 96 6.56 -23.71 27.78
C GLN A 96 5.20 -23.57 27.09
N GLY A 97 4.14 -24.13 27.68
CA GLY A 97 2.76 -23.99 27.19
C GLY A 97 2.31 -22.53 27.13
N GLN A 98 2.55 -21.77 28.20
CA GLN A 98 2.23 -20.34 28.28
C GLN A 98 3.00 -19.52 27.24
N ASN A 99 4.30 -19.77 27.07
CA ASN A 99 5.11 -19.10 26.05
C ASN A 99 4.63 -19.42 24.63
N ALA A 100 4.29 -20.68 24.35
CA ALA A 100 3.74 -21.08 23.07
C ALA A 100 2.40 -20.37 22.79
N GLN A 101 1.53 -20.27 23.80
CA GLN A 101 0.26 -19.55 23.68
C GLN A 101 0.47 -18.06 23.37
N LEU A 102 1.43 -17.40 24.03
CA LEU A 102 1.76 -16.00 23.77
C LEU A 102 2.23 -15.78 22.33
N ILE A 103 3.05 -16.69 21.79
CA ILE A 103 3.50 -16.63 20.38
C ILE A 103 2.30 -16.75 19.45
N VAL A 104 1.41 -17.71 19.69
CA VAL A 104 0.19 -17.90 18.87
C VAL A 104 -0.69 -16.65 18.93
N GLN A 105 -0.90 -16.06 20.12
CA GLN A 105 -1.67 -14.81 20.28
C GLN A 105 -1.02 -13.64 19.53
N ASN A 106 0.30 -13.48 19.60
CA ASN A 106 1.01 -12.45 18.85
C ASN A 106 0.86 -12.64 17.34
N MET A 107 0.96 -13.87 16.85
CA MET A 107 0.76 -14.19 15.43
C MET A 107 -0.68 -13.90 14.98
N THR A 108 -1.69 -14.23 15.80
CA THR A 108 -3.09 -13.92 15.47
C THR A 108 -3.31 -12.41 15.48
N MET A 109 -2.81 -11.68 16.47
CA MET A 109 -2.87 -10.21 16.51
C MET A 109 -2.24 -9.56 15.27
N GLY A 110 -1.09 -10.06 14.81
CA GLY A 110 -0.47 -9.60 13.56
C GLY A 110 -1.39 -9.79 12.35
N LYS A 111 -2.02 -10.95 12.22
CA LYS A 111 -3.01 -11.22 11.15
C LYS A 111 -4.22 -10.28 11.25
N LEU A 112 -4.74 -10.04 12.46
CA LEU A 112 -5.87 -9.12 12.69
C LEU A 112 -5.52 -7.70 12.27
N LYS A 113 -4.35 -7.23 12.66
CA LYS A 113 -3.82 -5.92 12.31
C LYS A 113 -3.76 -5.74 10.79
N HIS A 114 -3.23 -6.72 10.07
CA HIS A 114 -3.21 -6.68 8.60
C HIS A 114 -4.62 -6.70 7.98
N ALA A 115 -5.51 -7.57 8.46
CA ALA A 115 -6.87 -7.65 7.95
C ALA A 115 -7.67 -6.36 8.20
N LEU A 116 -7.47 -5.73 9.37
CA LEU A 116 -8.08 -4.45 9.70
C LEU A 116 -7.54 -3.35 8.80
N PHE A 117 -6.22 -3.31 8.59
CA PHE A 117 -5.58 -2.36 7.68
C PHE A 117 -6.06 -2.49 6.24
N GLU A 118 -6.19 -3.70 5.70
CA GLU A 118 -6.72 -3.93 4.36
C GLU A 118 -8.17 -3.44 4.23
N LYS A 119 -9.01 -3.72 5.22
CA LYS A 119 -10.40 -3.22 5.27
C LYS A 119 -10.46 -1.70 5.37
N GLU A 120 -9.57 -1.10 6.15
CA GLU A 120 -9.47 0.33 6.31
C GLU A 120 -9.02 0.99 4.99
N LYS A 121 -7.96 0.49 4.34
CA LYS A 121 -7.51 0.97 3.02
C LYS A 121 -8.61 0.88 1.97
N GLY A 122 -9.33 -0.24 1.90
CA GLY A 122 -10.42 -0.43 0.93
C GLY A 122 -11.59 0.54 1.13
N LYS A 123 -11.87 0.96 2.38
CA LYS A 123 -12.89 1.96 2.69
C LYS A 123 -12.39 3.40 2.50
N ASN A 124 -11.13 3.66 2.86
CA ASN A 124 -10.50 4.98 2.81
C ASN A 124 -10.03 5.38 1.39
N GLY A 125 -9.94 4.43 0.45
CA GLY A 125 -9.72 4.73 -0.97
C GLY A 125 -10.89 5.49 -1.62
N LYS A 126 -12.05 5.58 -0.97
CA LYS A 126 -13.14 6.47 -1.38
C LYS A 126 -12.78 7.89 -0.93
N LYS A 127 -12.23 8.67 -1.86
CA LYS A 127 -11.88 10.10 -1.77
C LYS A 127 -12.92 10.85 -0.90
N GLY A 128 -12.57 11.16 0.34
CA GLY A 128 -13.43 11.97 1.20
C GLY A 128 -13.34 11.68 2.70
N ARG A 129 -12.79 10.53 3.11
CA ARG A 129 -12.62 10.23 4.55
C ARG A 129 -11.19 10.47 4.98
N THR A 130 -11.00 11.35 5.97
CA THR A 130 -9.69 11.62 6.59
C THR A 130 -9.14 10.31 7.16
N VAL A 131 -8.01 9.86 6.62
CA VAL A 131 -7.28 8.71 7.16
C VAL A 131 -6.67 9.18 8.48
N LEU A 132 -7.28 8.78 9.60
CA LEU A 132 -6.79 9.13 10.94
C LEU A 132 -5.44 8.45 11.26
N PHE A 133 -5.14 7.32 10.60
CA PHE A 133 -3.93 6.54 10.83
C PHE A 133 -3.22 6.22 9.51
N PRO A 134 -2.33 7.11 9.02
CA PRO A 134 -1.48 6.78 7.89
C PRO A 134 -0.65 5.52 8.23
N GLY A 135 -0.90 4.43 7.50
CA GLY A 135 -0.26 3.12 7.74
C GLY A 135 -1.03 2.14 8.63
N GLY A 136 -2.25 2.47 9.10
CA GLY A 136 -3.16 1.52 9.77
C GLY A 136 -2.71 1.03 11.14
N LEU A 137 -1.74 1.72 11.74
CA LEU A 137 -1.32 1.47 13.11
C LEU A 137 -2.18 2.35 13.99
N GLY A 138 -2.97 1.74 14.89
CA GLY A 138 -3.62 2.49 15.97
C GLY A 138 -2.55 3.23 16.76
N ARG A 139 -2.57 4.56 16.72
CA ARG A 139 -1.67 5.44 17.46
C ARG A 139 -2.49 6.24 18.47
N HIS A 140 -1.86 6.60 19.59
CA HIS A 140 -2.47 7.55 20.51
C HIS A 140 -2.60 8.91 19.83
N LEU A 141 -3.84 9.41 19.70
CA LEU A 141 -4.18 10.64 18.97
C LEU A 141 -3.66 11.92 19.65
N THR A 142 -3.04 11.79 20.81
CA THR A 142 -2.51 12.91 21.61
C THR A 142 -1.02 13.13 21.44
N SER A 143 -0.30 12.28 20.71
CA SER A 143 1.13 12.50 20.52
C SER A 143 1.39 13.63 19.53
N ASP A 144 2.41 14.46 19.82
CA ASP A 144 2.85 15.55 18.94
C ASP A 144 3.19 15.04 17.53
N GLU A 145 3.66 13.80 17.42
CA GLU A 145 3.93 13.13 16.15
C GLU A 145 2.68 12.99 15.27
N VAL A 146 1.53 12.64 15.85
CA VAL A 146 0.27 12.49 15.11
C VAL A 146 -0.22 13.85 14.63
N ILE A 147 -0.10 14.87 15.48
CA ILE A 147 -0.45 16.25 15.12
C ILE A 147 0.43 16.74 13.96
N ALA A 148 1.74 16.49 14.02
CA ALA A 148 2.66 16.85 12.95
C ALA A 148 2.34 16.11 11.63
N GLN A 149 2.02 14.82 11.69
CA GLN A 149 1.63 14.04 10.51
C GLN A 149 0.33 14.55 9.89
N GLN A 150 -0.66 14.91 10.71
CA GLN A 150 -1.93 15.44 10.21
C GLN A 150 -1.72 16.78 9.49
N ARG A 151 -0.91 17.69 10.06
CA ARG A 151 -0.53 18.95 9.41
C ARG A 151 0.22 18.72 8.09
N ALA A 152 1.11 17.73 8.03
CA ALA A 152 1.82 17.40 6.79
C ALA A 152 0.85 16.93 5.68
N LEU A 153 -0.13 16.10 6.02
CA LEU A 153 -1.16 15.65 5.08
C LEU A 153 -2.08 16.78 4.61
N GLU A 154 -2.41 17.72 5.50
CA GLU A 154 -3.18 18.92 5.14
C GLU A 154 -2.38 19.80 4.17
N ASN A 155 -1.12 20.08 4.48
CA ASN A 155 -0.22 20.85 3.61
C ASN A 155 -0.02 20.18 2.23
N GLU A 156 0.06 18.85 2.16
CA GLU A 156 0.18 18.12 0.90
C GLU A 156 -1.09 18.26 0.05
N LYS A 157 -2.28 18.18 0.67
CA LYS A 157 -3.56 18.42 -0.03
C LYS A 157 -3.67 19.84 -0.54
N GLU A 158 -3.22 20.82 0.23
CA GLU A 158 -3.21 22.23 -0.20
C GLU A 158 -2.28 22.41 -1.40
N LYS A 159 -1.07 21.84 -1.37
CA LYS A 159 -0.14 21.86 -2.51
C LYS A 159 -0.72 21.19 -3.75
N GLU A 160 -1.33 20.01 -3.62
CA GLU A 160 -1.99 19.36 -4.75
C GLU A 160 -3.14 20.22 -5.32
N ALA A 161 -3.89 20.92 -4.47
CA ALA A 161 -4.97 21.79 -4.91
C ALA A 161 -4.42 23.01 -5.66
N THR A 162 -3.37 23.65 -5.15
CA THR A 162 -2.71 24.77 -5.83
C THR A 162 -2.10 24.34 -7.16
N ASP A 163 -1.47 23.17 -7.21
CA ASP A 163 -0.86 22.63 -8.43
C ASP A 163 -1.93 22.31 -9.49
N LYS A 164 -3.09 21.77 -9.08
CA LYS A 164 -4.21 21.55 -10.00
C LYS A 164 -4.73 22.86 -10.59
N VAL A 165 -4.88 23.89 -9.77
CA VAL A 165 -5.31 25.22 -10.23
C VAL A 165 -4.27 25.82 -11.19
N ALA A 166 -2.99 25.76 -10.84
CA ALA A 166 -1.90 26.25 -11.68
C ALA A 166 -1.83 25.52 -13.03
N ARG A 167 -1.99 24.18 -13.03
CA ARG A 167 -2.06 23.38 -14.27
C ARG A 167 -3.27 23.74 -15.14
N GLN A 168 -4.43 24.01 -14.53
CA GLN A 168 -5.61 24.46 -15.27
C GLN A 168 -5.41 25.84 -15.87
N ALA A 169 -4.83 26.79 -15.13
CA ALA A 169 -4.48 28.11 -15.63
C ALA A 169 -3.51 28.03 -16.82
N ARG A 170 -2.41 27.25 -16.69
CA ARG A 170 -1.45 27.02 -17.78
C ARG A 170 -2.11 26.46 -19.04
N ARG A 171 -3.06 25.52 -18.89
CA ARG A 171 -3.82 24.96 -20.02
C ARG A 171 -4.74 26.00 -20.67
N ALA A 172 -5.38 26.84 -19.88
CA ALA A 172 -6.25 27.91 -20.37
C ALA A 172 -5.45 28.98 -21.14
N GLU A 173 -4.31 29.41 -20.62
CA GLU A 173 -3.41 30.36 -21.29
C GLU A 173 -2.89 29.81 -22.62
N ARG A 174 -2.40 28.56 -22.63
CA ARG A 174 -1.96 27.88 -23.87
C ARG A 174 -3.10 27.77 -24.90
N LYS A 175 -4.34 27.58 -24.46
CA LYS A 175 -5.50 27.54 -25.36
C LYS A 175 -5.79 28.92 -25.94
N ALA A 176 -5.79 29.96 -25.10
CA ALA A 176 -6.02 31.34 -25.53
C ALA A 176 -4.94 31.83 -26.51
N GLU A 177 -3.67 31.48 -26.30
CA GLU A 177 -2.59 31.81 -27.23
C GLU A 177 -2.78 31.13 -28.59
N LYS A 178 -3.15 29.84 -28.61
CA LYS A 178 -3.46 29.12 -29.85
C LYS A 178 -4.63 29.76 -30.61
N GLU A 179 -5.68 30.15 -29.92
CA GLU A 179 -6.84 30.81 -30.52
C GLU A 179 -6.45 32.15 -31.18
N ARG A 180 -5.63 32.98 -30.51
CA ARG A 180 -5.12 34.24 -31.09
C ARG A 180 -4.29 34.02 -32.35
N ILE A 181 -3.39 33.03 -32.33
CA ILE A 181 -2.56 32.68 -33.50
C ILE A 181 -3.44 32.17 -34.66
N GLU A 182 -4.51 31.43 -34.36
CA GLU A 182 -5.44 30.95 -35.38
C GLU A 182 -6.27 32.08 -36.01
N GLU A 183 -6.67 33.07 -35.22
CA GLU A 183 -7.34 34.28 -35.70
C GLU A 183 -6.44 35.10 -36.63
N GLU A 184 -5.20 35.38 -36.22
CA GLU A 184 -4.20 36.05 -37.06
C GLU A 184 -3.96 35.27 -38.36
N TRP A 185 -3.88 33.94 -38.28
CA TRP A 185 -3.72 33.08 -39.46
C TRP A 185 -4.93 33.07 -40.40
N LYS A 186 -6.15 33.29 -39.89
CA LYS A 186 -7.33 33.46 -40.75
C LYS A 186 -7.25 34.76 -41.54
N VAL A 187 -6.85 35.86 -40.91
CA VAL A 187 -6.67 37.17 -41.57
C VAL A 187 -5.61 37.07 -42.67
N ILE A 188 -4.44 36.51 -42.34
CA ILE A 188 -3.33 36.32 -43.30
C ILE A 188 -3.77 35.47 -44.51
N ARG A 189 -4.57 34.42 -44.28
CA ARG A 189 -5.13 33.59 -45.36
C ARG A 189 -6.06 34.39 -46.28
N ALA A 190 -6.97 35.16 -45.70
CA ALA A 190 -7.91 35.98 -46.45
C ALA A 190 -7.19 37.02 -47.33
N GLU A 191 -6.19 37.71 -46.79
CA GLU A 191 -5.37 38.66 -47.56
C GLU A 191 -4.62 37.99 -48.72
N HIS A 192 -4.10 36.78 -48.49
CA HIS A 192 -3.41 36.03 -49.53
C HIS A 192 -4.38 35.57 -50.63
N GLU A 193 -5.60 35.15 -50.28
CA GLU A 193 -6.64 34.79 -51.26
C GLU A 193 -7.00 35.99 -52.15
N VAL A 194 -7.14 37.19 -51.58
CA VAL A 194 -7.37 38.43 -52.36
C VAL A 194 -6.20 38.69 -53.31
N LYS A 195 -4.95 38.57 -52.84
CA LYS A 195 -3.75 38.75 -53.68
C LYS A 195 -3.66 37.73 -54.81
N VAL A 196 -4.06 36.47 -54.55
CA VAL A 196 -4.10 35.41 -55.58
C VAL A 196 -5.16 35.72 -56.63
N LYS A 197 -6.37 36.12 -56.23
CA LYS A 197 -7.44 36.49 -57.18
C LYS A 197 -7.02 37.65 -58.08
N ALA A 198 -6.47 38.72 -57.50
CA ALA A 198 -5.97 39.86 -58.27
C ALA A 198 -4.82 39.47 -59.24
N TRP A 199 -3.97 38.52 -58.83
CA TRP A 199 -2.95 37.96 -59.71
C TRP A 199 -3.55 37.13 -60.85
N GLU A 200 -4.54 36.28 -60.57
CA GLU A 200 -5.25 35.48 -61.58
C GLU A 200 -5.92 36.37 -62.63
N GLU A 201 -6.61 37.42 -62.20
CA GLU A 201 -7.21 38.43 -63.08
C GLU A 201 -6.17 39.11 -63.98
N ARG A 202 -5.03 39.51 -63.41
CA ARG A 202 -3.92 40.11 -64.16
C ARG A 202 -3.30 39.13 -65.15
N VAL A 203 -3.11 37.87 -64.77
CA VAL A 203 -2.61 36.81 -65.65
C VAL A 203 -3.57 36.56 -66.81
N LEU A 204 -4.88 36.54 -66.55
CA LEU A 204 -5.90 36.39 -67.58
C LEU A 204 -5.88 37.56 -68.58
N ALA A 205 -5.80 38.81 -68.10
CA ALA A 205 -5.66 39.97 -68.96
C ALA A 205 -4.40 39.91 -69.85
N LEU A 206 -3.25 39.55 -69.28
CA LEU A 206 -1.99 39.42 -70.02
C LEU A 206 -1.99 38.28 -71.05
N LYS A 207 -2.74 37.20 -70.79
CA LYS A 207 -2.94 36.11 -71.76
C LYS A 207 -3.79 36.57 -72.94
N LEU A 208 -4.84 37.37 -72.69
CA LEU A 208 -5.68 37.96 -73.76
C LEU A 208 -4.88 38.93 -74.64
N GLU A 209 -3.91 39.65 -74.06
CA GLU A 209 -2.96 40.50 -74.79
C GLU A 209 -1.90 39.71 -75.61
N GLY A 210 -1.88 38.37 -75.54
CA GLY A 210 -0.97 37.53 -76.33
C GLY A 210 0.46 37.43 -75.80
N LYS A 211 0.71 37.80 -74.52
CA LYS A 211 2.06 37.68 -73.94
C LYS A 211 2.45 36.21 -73.75
N ARG A 212 3.73 35.90 -74.00
CA ARG A 212 4.27 34.54 -73.85
C ARG A 212 4.31 34.16 -72.37
N GLY A 213 4.16 32.87 -72.07
CA GLY A 213 4.05 32.40 -70.68
C GLY A 213 5.24 32.70 -69.77
N LYS A 214 6.43 32.99 -70.33
CA LYS A 214 7.62 33.39 -69.58
C LYS A 214 7.54 34.84 -69.05
N ASP A 215 6.67 35.67 -69.64
CA ASP A 215 6.51 37.09 -69.28
C ASP A 215 5.36 37.30 -68.29
N LEU A 216 4.72 36.22 -67.83
CA LEU A 216 3.66 36.28 -66.83
C LEU A 216 4.25 36.51 -65.43
N PRO A 217 3.61 37.35 -64.60
CA PRO A 217 4.05 37.54 -63.22
C PRO A 217 4.00 36.23 -62.45
N ASN A 218 4.97 36.00 -61.57
CA ASN A 218 4.99 34.83 -60.69
C ASN A 218 3.82 34.85 -59.70
N ARG A 219 3.30 33.67 -59.36
CA ARG A 219 2.22 33.53 -58.38
C ARG A 219 2.68 34.06 -57.01
N PRO A 220 1.84 34.83 -56.29
CA PRO A 220 2.14 35.24 -54.92
C PRO A 220 2.49 34.03 -54.05
N LYS A 221 3.57 34.16 -53.26
CA LYS A 221 3.96 33.13 -52.29
C LYS A 221 3.12 33.27 -51.03
N ARG A 222 2.63 32.14 -50.50
CA ARG A 222 1.88 32.13 -49.25
C ARG A 222 2.80 32.46 -48.07
N PRO A 223 2.45 33.44 -47.22
CA PRO A 223 3.20 33.72 -46.01
C PRO A 223 3.15 32.51 -45.05
N PRO A 224 4.22 32.24 -44.29
CA PRO A 224 4.25 31.15 -43.32
C PRO A 224 3.27 31.41 -42.17
N LYS A 225 2.80 30.33 -41.52
CA LYS A 225 1.96 30.44 -40.33
C LYS A 225 2.77 31.07 -39.18
N PRO A 226 2.21 32.04 -38.43
CA PRO A 226 2.84 32.51 -37.21
C PRO A 226 3.10 31.34 -36.26
N LYS A 227 4.33 31.23 -35.75
CA LYS A 227 4.68 30.21 -34.78
C LYS A 227 4.27 30.70 -33.38
N PRO A 228 3.77 29.83 -32.50
CA PRO A 228 3.67 30.14 -31.08
C PRO A 228 5.05 30.54 -30.57
N LYS A 229 5.10 31.42 -29.56
CA LYS A 229 6.34 31.59 -28.82
C LYS A 229 6.59 30.26 -28.12
N GLU A 230 7.63 29.54 -28.54
CA GLU A 230 8.13 28.38 -27.80
C GLU A 230 8.45 28.89 -26.39
N SER A 231 7.60 28.56 -25.43
CA SER A 231 7.99 28.64 -24.02
C SER A 231 8.88 27.43 -23.82
N ASP A 232 10.12 27.65 -23.41
CA ASP A 232 11.18 26.64 -23.20
C ASP A 232 10.83 25.53 -22.17
N ASP A 233 9.57 25.44 -21.72
CA ASP A 233 9.04 24.38 -20.86
C ASP A 233 8.46 23.20 -21.67
N GLU A 234 9.10 22.83 -22.78
CA GLU A 234 8.89 21.55 -23.48
C GLU A 234 9.81 20.48 -22.88
N ASN A 235 9.57 20.15 -21.62
CA ASN A 235 9.95 18.88 -20.99
C ASN A 235 9.01 18.65 -19.81
N ASP A 236 7.76 18.33 -20.12
CA ASP A 236 6.82 17.83 -19.12
C ASP A 236 6.00 16.76 -19.82
N ASP A 237 6.67 15.61 -19.98
CA ASP A 237 6.15 14.36 -20.50
C ASP A 237 4.73 14.12 -19.98
N ASP A 238 3.77 14.30 -20.88
CA ASP A 238 2.40 13.85 -20.74
C ASP A 238 2.36 12.32 -20.91
N ASP A 239 2.95 11.61 -19.94
CA ASP A 239 2.74 10.19 -19.74
C ASP A 239 2.39 9.89 -18.28
N GLY A 240 1.61 10.79 -17.68
CA GLY A 240 0.79 10.50 -16.51
C GLY A 240 -0.47 9.74 -16.91
N ARG A 241 -0.31 8.61 -17.60
CA ARG A 241 -1.36 7.64 -17.90
C ARG A 241 -2.03 7.28 -16.58
N SER A 242 -3.13 7.98 -16.28
CA SER A 242 -4.05 7.69 -15.20
C SER A 242 -4.38 6.22 -15.30
N GLN A 243 -3.76 5.40 -14.44
CA GLN A 243 -4.20 4.05 -14.20
C GLN A 243 -5.63 4.18 -13.67
N HIS A 244 -6.58 4.09 -14.61
CA HIS A 244 -7.94 3.73 -14.35
C HIS A 244 -7.82 2.35 -13.68
N SER A 245 -7.84 2.33 -12.35
CA SER A 245 -8.00 1.11 -11.60
C SER A 245 -9.40 0.60 -11.95
N ASP A 246 -9.46 -0.22 -12.98
CA ASP A 246 -10.59 -1.05 -13.30
C ASP A 246 -10.72 -2.06 -12.15
N GLY A 247 -11.45 -1.64 -11.12
CA GLY A 247 -11.91 -2.50 -10.05
C GLY A 247 -12.99 -3.40 -10.60
N GLY A 248 -12.59 -4.39 -11.40
CA GLY A 248 -13.42 -5.52 -11.76
C GLY A 248 -13.88 -6.20 -10.48
N GLY A 249 -15.16 -6.03 -10.17
CA GLY A 249 -15.85 -6.87 -9.21
C GLY A 249 -16.06 -8.24 -9.83
N GLU A 250 -15.55 -9.26 -9.14
CA GLU A 250 -16.19 -10.54 -8.84
C GLU A 250 -15.34 -11.27 -7.79
#